data_AF-A0A7S1K0B2-F1
#
_entry.id   AF-A0A7S1K0B2-F1
#
_cell.length_a   1.000
_cell.length_b   1.000
_cell.length_c   1.000
_cell.angle_alpha   90.00
_cell.angle_beta   90.00
_cell.angle_gamma   90.00
#
_symmetry.space_group_name_H-M   'P 1'
#
loop_
_entity.id
_entity.type
_entity.pdbx_description
1 polymer ?
#
loop_
_entity_poly.entity_id
_entity_poly.type
_entity_poly.pdbx_seq_one_letter_code
_entity_poly.pdbx_strand_id
1 'polypeptide(L)'
;MASILKPIDPDYTQEQKEVLQKQTLNIYESAVFTGTYAAIWAVLLGSLHFYSAQRIDPAVHTNRAELYFFEIACYVLGTVVMMELFPMVFTIVNILKHPDHAHLHFKLKVSTVNVTIVSVIMTSYIFLANDMVPAFLDPVVGRRVYGGRFIEWTMAAPMYTYLTGRLIFNQPLSKVLPPMVITAIYLQMGLWAAVFANPLIRWGCVYGAYIGYFASAYYLARFTDGVQDKHGDLWVKKGLLYFTIVWWGSYGIFFHLAQLGILPSEGEQLMYTAMDSVAKMITSICLISLRSAEWDILLLDARHAAEMARRSAAFETQLQMLKLQLNNQILEGRLAEEEKALGEASGARQRK
;
A
#
# COMPACT_ATOMS: atom_id res chain seq x y z
N MET A 1 -12.69 -12.85 -35.68
CA MET A 1 -12.29 -11.59 -35.02
C MET A 1 -12.30 -11.66 -33.48
N ALA A 2 -13.08 -12.52 -32.83
CA ALA A 2 -13.09 -12.66 -31.36
C ALA A 2 -11.83 -13.35 -30.75
N SER A 3 -10.93 -13.93 -31.56
CA SER A 3 -9.71 -14.60 -31.07
C SER A 3 -8.50 -13.67 -30.85
N ILE A 4 -8.61 -12.39 -31.21
CA ILE A 4 -7.49 -11.43 -31.16
C ILE A 4 -7.39 -10.71 -29.79
N LEU A 5 -8.40 -10.88 -28.93
CA LEU A 5 -8.45 -10.29 -27.59
C LEU A 5 -8.19 -11.32 -26.48
N LYS A 6 -7.46 -12.40 -26.74
CA LYS A 6 -6.91 -13.16 -25.62
C LYS A 6 -5.87 -12.27 -24.92
N PRO A 7 -5.99 -12.03 -23.60
CA PRO A 7 -4.96 -11.35 -22.84
C PRO A 7 -3.64 -12.04 -23.11
N ILE A 8 -2.61 -11.25 -23.41
CA ILE A 8 -1.27 -11.79 -23.59
C ILE A 8 -0.72 -11.92 -22.20
N ASP A 9 -0.57 -13.17 -21.76
CA ASP A 9 0.01 -13.47 -20.46
C ASP A 9 1.40 -12.86 -20.40
N PRO A 10 1.73 -12.10 -19.34
CA PRO A 10 3.08 -11.59 -19.14
C PRO A 10 4.08 -12.74 -19.24
N ASP A 11 5.24 -12.47 -19.85
CA ASP A 11 6.28 -13.49 -20.01
C ASP A 11 7.04 -13.70 -18.69
N TYR A 12 6.34 -14.29 -17.72
CA TYR A 12 6.92 -14.73 -16.47
C TYR A 12 7.85 -15.91 -16.74
N THR A 13 9.02 -15.91 -16.09
CA THR A 13 9.88 -17.10 -16.03
C THR A 13 9.09 -18.30 -15.50
N GLN A 14 9.47 -19.51 -15.90
CA GLN A 14 8.77 -20.73 -15.47
C GLN A 14 8.72 -20.85 -13.93
N GLU A 15 9.81 -20.46 -13.25
CA GLU A 15 9.87 -20.39 -11.79
C GLU A 15 8.84 -19.40 -11.21
N GLN A 16 8.70 -18.21 -11.80
CA GLN A 16 7.68 -17.25 -11.40
C GLN A 16 6.27 -17.79 -11.66
N LYS A 17 6.02 -18.44 -12.80
CA LYS A 17 4.72 -19.06 -13.10
C LYS A 17 4.40 -20.14 -12.07
N GLU A 18 5.35 -20.97 -11.67
CA GLU A 18 5.15 -21.98 -10.64
C GLU A 18 4.92 -21.39 -9.26
N VAL A 19 5.64 -20.32 -8.88
CA VAL A 19 5.42 -19.61 -7.62
C VAL A 19 4.03 -18.96 -7.60
N LEU A 20 3.60 -18.37 -8.71
CA LEU A 20 2.30 -17.73 -8.85
C LEU A 20 1.16 -18.74 -8.90
N GLN A 21 1.31 -19.86 -9.60
CA GLN A 21 0.35 -20.96 -9.59
C GLN A 21 0.23 -21.63 -8.22
N LYS A 22 1.31 -21.63 -7.43
CA LYS A 22 1.29 -22.11 -6.04
C LYS A 22 0.69 -21.11 -5.06
N GLN A 23 0.56 -19.83 -5.44
CA GLN A 23 -0.17 -18.83 -4.65
C GLN A 23 -1.68 -19.02 -4.87
N THR A 24 -2.24 -20.08 -4.29
CA THR A 24 -3.69 -20.18 -4.12
C THR A 24 -4.18 -19.00 -3.30
N LEU A 25 -5.33 -18.44 -3.68
CA LEU A 25 -5.95 -17.34 -2.94
C LEU A 25 -6.16 -17.76 -1.48
N ASN A 26 -5.28 -17.30 -0.59
CA ASN A 26 -5.36 -17.63 0.82
C ASN A 26 -6.19 -16.57 1.56
N ILE A 27 -7.51 -16.57 1.34
CA ILE A 27 -8.45 -15.68 2.07
C ILE A 27 -8.28 -15.85 3.58
N TYR A 28 -7.92 -17.05 4.03
CA TYR A 28 -7.68 -17.34 5.43
C TYR A 28 -6.53 -16.51 6.01
N GLU A 29 -5.44 -16.26 5.29
CA GLU A 29 -4.38 -15.34 5.75
C GLU A 29 -4.89 -13.93 5.98
N SER A 30 -5.68 -13.38 5.06
CA SER A 30 -6.29 -12.06 5.18
C SER A 30 -7.27 -11.98 6.35
N ALA A 31 -8.07 -13.04 6.56
CA ALA A 31 -9.01 -13.14 7.67
C ALA A 31 -8.29 -13.25 9.02
N VAL A 32 -7.25 -14.09 9.11
CA VAL A 32 -6.42 -14.24 10.32
C VAL A 32 -5.70 -12.94 10.63
N PHE A 33 -5.11 -12.27 9.64
CA PHE A 33 -4.49 -10.97 9.82
C PHE A 33 -5.48 -9.94 10.38
N THR A 34 -6.67 -9.84 9.78
CA THR A 34 -7.70 -8.89 10.24
C THR A 34 -8.19 -9.23 11.65
N GLY A 35 -8.46 -10.50 11.92
CA GLY A 35 -8.92 -10.96 13.23
C GLY A 35 -7.89 -10.75 14.33
N THR A 36 -6.61 -11.07 14.07
CA THR A 36 -5.52 -10.85 15.03
C THR A 36 -5.28 -9.37 15.27
N TYR A 37 -5.30 -8.54 14.23
CA TYR A 37 -5.16 -7.09 14.35
C TYR A 37 -6.29 -6.48 15.20
N ALA A 38 -7.54 -6.86 14.93
CA ALA A 38 -8.70 -6.42 15.71
C ALA A 38 -8.64 -6.92 17.17
N ALA A 39 -8.22 -8.16 17.41
CA ALA A 39 -8.08 -8.71 18.74
C ALA A 39 -7.02 -7.97 19.57
N ILE A 40 -5.84 -7.68 18.99
CA ILE A 40 -4.79 -6.90 19.65
C ILE A 40 -5.30 -5.50 19.97
N TRP A 41 -5.98 -4.85 19.02
CA TRP A 41 -6.59 -3.54 19.25
C TRP A 41 -7.57 -3.57 20.43
N ALA A 42 -8.47 -4.56 20.49
CA ALA A 42 -9.43 -4.70 21.58
C ALA A 42 -8.75 -4.94 22.94
N VAL A 43 -7.69 -5.75 22.97
CA VAL A 43 -6.89 -5.98 24.19
C VAL A 43 -6.21 -4.70 24.66
N LEU A 44 -5.57 -3.95 23.75
CA LEU A 44 -4.93 -2.68 24.07
C LEU A 44 -5.95 -1.63 24.53
N LEU A 45 -7.13 -1.60 23.93
CA LEU A 45 -8.21 -0.70 24.33
C LEU A 45 -8.72 -1.06 25.74
N GLY A 46 -8.90 -2.35 26.01
CA GLY A 46 -9.22 -2.87 27.34
C GLY A 46 -8.16 -2.51 28.38
N SER A 47 -6.89 -2.40 27.97
CA SER A 47 -5.80 -2.05 28.89
C SER A 47 -5.94 -0.65 29.50
N LEU A 48 -6.65 0.28 28.83
CA LEU A 48 -6.93 1.62 29.35
C LEU A 48 -7.70 1.58 30.68
N HIS A 49 -8.46 0.52 30.94
CA HIS A 49 -9.17 0.34 32.21
C HIS A 49 -8.25 0.00 33.39
N PHE A 50 -6.97 -0.27 33.17
CA PHE A 50 -5.98 -0.49 34.24
C PHE A 50 -5.13 0.75 34.53
N TYR A 51 -5.29 1.83 33.77
CA TYR A 51 -4.59 3.08 34.05
C TYR A 51 -5.17 3.71 35.33
N SER A 52 -4.26 4.10 36.24
CA SER A 52 -4.58 4.77 37.51
C SER A 52 -4.80 6.28 37.39
N ALA A 53 -4.75 6.82 36.16
CA ALA A 53 -4.99 8.23 35.91
C ALA A 53 -6.46 8.61 36.19
N GLN A 54 -6.69 9.86 36.59
CA GLN A 54 -8.02 10.37 36.84
C GLN A 54 -8.86 10.28 35.57
N ARG A 55 -9.99 9.58 35.64
CA ARG A 55 -10.94 9.46 34.54
C ARG A 55 -11.95 10.58 34.59
N ILE A 56 -12.42 11.00 33.42
CA ILE A 56 -13.53 11.92 33.29
C ILE A 56 -14.82 11.14 33.54
N ASP A 57 -15.67 11.65 34.42
CA ASP A 57 -17.00 11.07 34.65
C ASP A 57 -17.91 11.36 33.45
N PRO A 58 -18.41 10.33 32.74
CA PRO A 58 -19.35 10.50 31.64
C PRO A 58 -20.61 11.30 32.01
N ALA A 59 -21.09 11.15 33.25
CA ALA A 59 -22.35 11.74 33.70
C ALA A 59 -22.26 13.27 33.88
N VAL A 60 -21.06 13.79 34.18
CA VAL A 60 -20.83 15.22 34.45
C VAL A 60 -20.62 16.03 33.16
N HIS A 61 -20.26 15.36 32.06
CA HIS A 61 -19.82 16.01 30.82
C HIS A 61 -20.57 15.50 29.59
N THR A 62 -21.91 15.53 29.66
CA THR A 62 -22.81 15.06 28.58
C THR A 62 -22.80 15.95 27.33
N ASN A 63 -22.33 17.19 27.41
CA ASN A 63 -22.33 18.14 26.29
C ASN A 63 -20.90 18.50 25.84
N ARG A 64 -20.16 17.48 25.37
CA ARG A 64 -18.79 17.64 24.87
C ARG A 64 -18.79 17.85 23.36
N ALA A 65 -18.32 19.02 22.91
CA ALA A 65 -18.19 19.33 21.49
C ALA A 65 -17.27 18.32 20.75
N GLU A 66 -16.31 17.71 21.44
CA GLU A 66 -15.39 16.76 20.82
C GLU A 66 -16.06 15.47 20.32
N LEU A 67 -17.16 15.05 20.96
CA LEU A 67 -17.91 13.86 20.54
C LEU A 67 -18.49 14.06 19.13
N TYR A 68 -18.95 15.27 18.83
CA TYR A 68 -19.44 15.64 17.50
C TYR A 68 -18.32 15.62 16.45
N PHE A 69 -17.11 16.06 16.81
CA PHE A 69 -15.95 15.95 15.90
C PHE A 69 -15.66 14.47 15.58
N PHE A 70 -15.71 13.59 16.58
CA PHE A 70 -15.49 12.16 16.38
C PHE A 70 -16.56 11.53 15.48
N GLU A 71 -17.82 11.93 15.65
CA GLU A 71 -18.92 11.51 14.79
C GLU A 71 -18.69 11.90 13.33
N ILE A 72 -18.28 13.15 13.06
CA ILE A 72 -17.91 13.59 11.71
C ILE A 72 -16.80 12.71 11.13
N ALA A 73 -15.76 12.41 11.91
CA ALA A 73 -14.69 11.51 11.47
C ALA A 73 -15.20 10.10 11.15
N CYS A 74 -16.17 9.55 11.88
CA CYS A 74 -16.79 8.27 11.54
C CYS A 74 -17.37 8.28 10.12
N TYR A 75 -18.07 9.34 9.72
CA TYR A 75 -18.64 9.45 8.37
C TYR A 75 -17.56 9.57 7.30
N VAL A 76 -16.52 10.38 7.55
CA VAL A 76 -15.42 10.54 6.59
C VAL A 76 -14.64 9.23 6.44
N LEU A 77 -14.25 8.60 7.55
CA LEU A 77 -13.53 7.33 7.54
C LEU A 77 -14.38 6.20 6.98
N GLY A 78 -15.68 6.16 7.27
CA GLY A 78 -16.62 5.21 6.65
C GLY A 78 -16.67 5.37 5.13
N THR A 79 -16.64 6.61 4.64
CA THR A 79 -16.52 6.87 3.20
C THR A 79 -15.22 6.28 2.63
N VAL A 80 -14.08 6.49 3.31
CA VAL A 80 -12.77 5.92 2.92
C VAL A 80 -12.80 4.38 2.92
N VAL A 81 -13.41 3.76 3.94
CA VAL A 81 -13.60 2.30 3.98
C VAL A 81 -14.37 1.82 2.75
N MET A 82 -15.48 2.48 2.40
CA MET A 82 -16.29 2.09 1.23
C MET A 82 -15.53 2.28 -0.08
N MET A 83 -14.74 3.35 -0.22
CA MET A 83 -13.89 3.59 -1.39
C MET A 83 -12.85 2.50 -1.60
N GLU A 84 -12.36 1.87 -0.55
CA GLU A 84 -11.37 0.79 -0.61
C GLU A 84 -11.99 -0.60 -0.68
N LEU A 85 -13.13 -0.80 0.01
CA LEU A 85 -13.85 -2.07 0.06
C LEU A 85 -14.44 -2.41 -1.30
N PHE A 86 -15.01 -1.43 -2.01
CA PHE A 86 -15.67 -1.69 -3.29
C PHE A 86 -14.68 -2.26 -4.33
N PRO A 87 -13.53 -1.62 -4.65
CA PRO A 87 -12.53 -2.21 -5.54
C PRO A 87 -11.96 -3.54 -5.02
N MET A 88 -11.86 -3.72 -3.70
CA MET A 88 -11.42 -5.00 -3.12
C MET A 88 -12.38 -6.13 -3.47
N VAL A 89 -13.69 -5.93 -3.33
CA VAL A 89 -14.71 -6.94 -3.67
C VAL A 89 -14.62 -7.31 -5.15
N PHE A 90 -14.49 -6.34 -6.06
CA PHE A 90 -14.27 -6.62 -7.48
C PHE A 90 -12.97 -7.39 -7.72
N THR A 91 -11.90 -7.06 -6.98
CA THR A 91 -10.63 -7.79 -7.06
C THR A 91 -10.79 -9.24 -6.62
N ILE A 92 -11.51 -9.51 -5.54
CA ILE A 92 -11.81 -10.88 -5.07
C ILE A 92 -12.58 -11.66 -6.14
N VAL A 93 -13.65 -11.07 -6.69
CA VAL A 93 -14.44 -11.70 -7.76
C VAL A 93 -13.59 -12.01 -8.99
N ASN A 94 -12.67 -11.11 -9.35
CA ASN A 94 -11.74 -11.32 -10.46
C ASN A 94 -10.69 -12.41 -10.17
N ILE A 95 -10.17 -12.51 -8.95
CA ILE A 95 -9.24 -13.59 -8.57
C ILE A 95 -9.95 -14.95 -8.63
N LEU A 96 -11.20 -15.04 -8.18
CA LEU A 96 -11.97 -16.28 -8.27
C LEU A 96 -12.17 -16.75 -9.72
N LYS A 97 -12.20 -15.82 -10.69
CA LYS A 97 -12.29 -16.13 -12.13
C LYS A 97 -10.91 -16.36 -12.76
N HIS A 98 -9.88 -15.67 -12.27
CA HIS A 98 -8.53 -15.62 -12.84
C HIS A 98 -7.48 -15.74 -11.72
N PRO A 99 -7.34 -16.93 -11.11
CA PRO A 99 -6.47 -17.11 -9.94
C PRO A 99 -4.99 -16.90 -10.25
N ASP A 100 -4.57 -17.10 -11.50
CA ASP A 100 -3.18 -17.01 -11.93
C ASP A 100 -2.66 -15.56 -12.06
N HIS A 101 -3.52 -14.56 -11.87
CA HIS A 101 -3.18 -13.16 -12.02
C HIS A 101 -2.53 -12.58 -10.75
N ALA A 102 -1.21 -12.74 -10.64
CA ALA A 102 -0.36 -12.22 -9.54
C ALA A 102 -0.71 -10.81 -9.02
N HIS A 103 -0.94 -9.89 -9.95
CA HIS A 103 -1.21 -8.49 -9.63
C HIS A 103 -2.52 -8.31 -8.86
N LEU A 104 -3.52 -9.18 -9.06
CA LEU A 104 -4.78 -9.12 -8.32
C LEU A 104 -4.56 -9.51 -6.85
N HIS A 105 -3.73 -10.52 -6.59
CA HIS A 105 -3.36 -10.91 -5.21
C HIS A 105 -2.60 -9.79 -4.48
N PHE A 106 -1.69 -9.11 -5.18
CA PHE A 106 -1.01 -7.93 -4.62
C PHE A 106 -2.00 -6.79 -4.32
N LYS A 107 -2.89 -6.46 -5.27
CA LYS A 107 -3.95 -5.46 -5.07
C LYS A 107 -4.84 -5.81 -3.87
N LEU A 108 -5.24 -7.07 -3.77
CA LEU A 108 -6.03 -7.59 -2.64
C LEU A 108 -5.28 -7.40 -1.33
N LYS A 109 -4.00 -7.79 -1.25
CA LYS A 109 -3.19 -7.65 -0.04
C LYS A 109 -3.08 -6.19 0.43
N VAL A 110 -2.80 -5.26 -0.49
CA VAL A 110 -2.74 -3.82 -0.18
C VAL A 110 -4.10 -3.31 0.31
N SER A 111 -5.18 -3.65 -0.42
CA SER A 111 -6.55 -3.29 -0.05
C SER A 111 -6.95 -3.84 1.31
N THR A 112 -6.68 -5.11 1.58
CA THR A 112 -7.00 -5.76 2.86
C THR A 112 -6.30 -5.02 3.99
N VAL A 113 -4.98 -4.79 3.90
CA VAL A 113 -4.25 -4.08 4.95
C VAL A 113 -4.82 -2.68 5.16
N ASN A 114 -5.04 -1.91 4.09
CA ASN A 114 -5.54 -0.54 4.23
C ASN A 114 -6.98 -0.49 4.80
N VAL A 115 -7.89 -1.35 4.31
CA VAL A 115 -9.26 -1.44 4.85
C VAL A 115 -9.24 -1.86 6.31
N THR A 116 -8.46 -2.87 6.68
CA THR A 116 -8.34 -3.30 8.08
C THR A 116 -7.86 -2.17 8.98
N ILE A 117 -6.85 -1.40 8.55
CA ILE A 117 -6.40 -0.22 9.28
C ILE A 117 -7.55 0.78 9.42
N VAL A 118 -8.11 1.28 8.31
CA VAL A 118 -9.13 2.35 8.35
C VAL A 118 -10.40 1.89 9.07
N SER A 119 -10.80 0.62 8.98
CA SER A 119 -11.92 0.07 9.74
C SER A 119 -11.69 0.11 11.24
N VAL A 120 -10.50 -0.26 11.73
CA VAL A 120 -10.17 -0.15 13.16
C VAL A 120 -10.16 1.31 13.63
N ILE A 121 -9.68 2.23 12.79
CA ILE A 121 -9.72 3.67 13.10
C ILE A 121 -11.18 4.14 13.18
N MET A 122 -12.00 3.83 12.18
CA MET A 122 -13.43 4.13 12.17
C MET A 122 -14.12 3.58 13.42
N THR A 123 -13.89 2.32 13.79
CA THR A 123 -14.45 1.72 15.01
C THR A 123 -13.95 2.42 16.27
N SER A 124 -12.69 2.84 16.33
CA SER A 124 -12.16 3.62 17.45
C SER A 124 -12.88 4.96 17.59
N TYR A 125 -13.15 5.65 16.47
CA TYR A 125 -13.92 6.89 16.45
C TYR A 125 -15.39 6.66 16.83
N ILE A 126 -16.01 5.54 16.46
CA ILE A 126 -17.37 5.17 16.92
C ILE A 126 -17.37 5.02 18.44
N PHE A 127 -16.38 4.33 19.00
CA PHE A 127 -16.28 4.12 20.45
C PHE A 127 -16.03 5.46 21.18
N LEU A 128 -15.21 6.34 20.61
CA LEU A 128 -14.97 7.68 21.16
C LEU A 128 -16.21 8.56 21.08
N ALA A 129 -16.94 8.58 19.96
CA ALA A 129 -18.16 9.37 19.77
C ALA A 129 -19.28 8.96 20.72
N ASN A 130 -19.35 7.67 21.08
CA ASN A 130 -20.32 7.11 22.02
C ASN A 130 -19.80 7.04 23.47
N ASP A 131 -18.63 7.64 23.76
CA ASP A 131 -17.99 7.63 25.08
C ASP A 131 -17.82 6.24 25.71
N MET A 132 -17.60 5.22 24.86
CA MET A 132 -17.46 3.82 25.27
C MET A 132 -16.04 3.50 25.80
N VAL A 133 -15.11 4.44 25.71
CA VAL A 133 -13.70 4.27 26.08
C VAL A 133 -13.29 5.33 27.08
N PRO A 134 -12.45 5.00 28.09
CA PRO A 134 -12.03 5.97 29.09
C PRO A 134 -11.33 7.18 28.48
N ALA A 135 -11.79 8.38 28.84
CA ALA A 135 -11.04 9.61 28.70
C ALA A 135 -10.40 9.97 30.05
N PHE A 136 -9.16 10.45 30.00
CA PHE A 136 -8.39 10.85 31.17
C PHE A 136 -8.34 12.37 31.30
N LEU A 137 -8.13 12.85 32.52
CA LEU A 137 -7.83 14.24 32.81
C LEU A 137 -6.31 14.40 32.91
N ASP A 138 -5.74 15.31 32.13
CA ASP A 138 -4.33 15.69 32.26
C ASP A 138 -4.11 16.33 33.65
N PRO A 139 -3.26 15.77 34.51
CA PRO A 139 -3.10 16.23 35.89
C PRO A 139 -2.48 17.62 36.02
N VAL A 140 -1.87 18.16 34.96
CA VAL A 140 -1.19 19.47 34.99
C VAL A 140 -2.08 20.60 34.50
N VAL A 141 -2.69 20.42 33.32
CA VAL A 141 -3.46 21.47 32.65
C VAL A 141 -4.97 21.23 32.67
N GLY A 142 -5.43 20.08 33.20
CA GLY A 142 -6.85 19.75 33.28
C GLY A 142 -7.52 19.49 31.93
N ARG A 143 -6.76 19.34 30.84
CA ARG A 143 -7.31 19.02 29.51
C ARG A 143 -7.74 17.55 29.44
N ARG A 144 -8.61 17.22 28.48
CA ARG A 144 -9.05 15.85 28.25
C ARG A 144 -8.06 15.11 27.37
N VAL A 145 -7.73 13.88 27.74
CA VAL A 145 -6.80 13.00 27.03
C VAL A 145 -7.55 11.74 26.64
N TYR A 146 -7.79 11.57 25.34
CA TYR A 146 -8.52 10.44 24.80
C TYR A 146 -7.57 9.26 24.56
N GLY A 147 -7.40 8.40 25.58
CA GLY A 147 -6.50 7.25 25.51
C GLY A 147 -6.81 6.30 24.35
N GLY A 148 -8.09 6.14 23.99
CA GLY A 148 -8.52 5.31 22.86
C GLY A 148 -7.85 5.70 21.54
N ARG A 149 -7.60 7.00 21.33
CA ARG A 149 -6.89 7.51 20.15
C ARG A 149 -5.41 7.13 20.15
N PHE A 150 -4.74 7.19 21.30
CA PHE A 150 -3.36 6.75 21.40
C PHE A 150 -3.22 5.24 21.13
N ILE A 151 -4.16 4.43 21.60
CA ILE A 151 -4.20 2.99 21.28
C ILE A 151 -4.41 2.77 19.79
N GLU A 152 -5.36 3.49 19.18
CA GLU A 152 -5.58 3.45 17.74
C GLU A 152 -4.31 3.80 16.96
N TRP A 153 -3.68 4.94 17.26
CA TRP A 153 -2.44 5.36 16.62
C TRP A 153 -1.32 4.33 16.78
N THR A 154 -1.20 3.73 17.97
CA THR A 154 -0.18 2.71 18.29
C THR A 154 -0.34 1.47 17.42
N MET A 155 -1.55 1.18 16.95
CA MET A 155 -1.82 0.09 16.02
C MET A 155 -1.68 0.54 14.56
N ALA A 156 -2.31 1.67 14.22
CA ALA A 156 -2.43 2.14 12.85
C ALA A 156 -1.11 2.65 12.26
N ALA A 157 -0.33 3.46 13.00
CA ALA A 157 0.88 4.07 12.46
C ALA A 157 1.98 3.04 12.13
N PRO A 158 2.25 2.01 12.96
CA PRO A 158 3.12 0.90 12.56
C PRO A 158 2.59 0.15 11.34
N MET A 159 1.28 -0.07 11.23
CA MET A 159 0.73 -0.75 10.06
C MET A 159 0.80 0.08 8.77
N TYR A 160 0.68 1.40 8.86
CA TYR A 160 0.99 2.29 7.72
C TYR A 160 2.48 2.26 7.38
N THR A 161 3.37 2.14 8.37
CA THR A 161 4.80 1.91 8.13
C THR A 161 5.03 0.58 7.38
N TYR A 162 4.32 -0.48 7.77
CA TYR A 162 4.35 -1.75 7.05
C TYR A 162 3.84 -1.61 5.61
N LEU A 163 2.70 -0.95 5.42
CA LEU A 163 2.12 -0.72 4.11
C LEU A 163 3.08 0.06 3.20
N THR A 164 3.65 1.17 3.69
CA THR A 164 4.60 1.98 2.93
C THR A 164 5.89 1.21 2.66
N GLY A 165 6.53 0.64 3.68
CA GLY A 165 7.82 -0.05 3.50
C GLY A 165 7.70 -1.33 2.69
N ARG A 166 6.82 -2.25 3.11
CA ARG A 166 6.74 -3.60 2.55
C ARG A 166 5.98 -3.66 1.23
N LEU A 167 4.93 -2.85 1.08
CA LEU A 167 4.04 -2.94 -0.09
C LEU A 167 4.33 -1.85 -1.12
N ILE A 168 4.57 -0.59 -0.72
CA ILE A 168 4.85 0.50 -1.69
C ILE A 168 6.31 0.47 -2.16
N PHE A 169 7.27 0.36 -1.22
CA PHE A 169 8.70 0.40 -1.53
C PHE A 169 9.37 -0.98 -1.61
N ASN A 170 8.60 -2.06 -1.44
CA ASN A 170 9.09 -3.45 -1.47
C ASN A 170 10.34 -3.71 -0.61
N GLN A 171 10.47 -3.04 0.53
CA GLN A 171 11.59 -3.24 1.45
C GLN A 171 11.43 -4.55 2.23
N PRO A 172 12.53 -5.24 2.58
CA PRO A 172 12.47 -6.45 3.38
C PRO A 172 11.95 -6.16 4.80
N LEU A 173 11.26 -7.13 5.42
CA LEU A 173 10.66 -6.95 6.74
C LEU A 173 11.69 -6.55 7.82
N SER A 174 12.94 -7.00 7.71
CA SER A 174 14.02 -6.62 8.61
C SER A 174 14.32 -5.12 8.63
N LYS A 175 14.05 -4.39 7.54
CA LYS A 175 14.16 -2.93 7.48
C LYS A 175 12.89 -2.21 7.92
N VAL A 176 11.74 -2.86 7.78
CA VAL A 176 10.43 -2.27 8.07
C VAL A 176 10.06 -2.42 9.55
N LEU A 177 10.45 -3.53 10.18
CA LEU A 177 10.11 -3.84 11.56
C LEU A 177 10.68 -2.82 12.58
N PRO A 178 11.93 -2.34 12.48
CA PRO A 178 12.46 -1.36 13.43
C PRO A 178 11.62 -0.07 13.52
N PRO A 179 11.31 0.67 12.43
CA PRO A 179 10.45 1.85 12.55
C PRO A 179 9.03 1.52 13.01
N MET A 180 8.49 0.34 12.70
CA MET A 180 7.17 -0.07 13.25
C MET A 180 7.19 -0.14 14.78
N VAL A 181 8.17 -0.83 15.35
CA VAL A 181 8.30 -1.00 16.81
C VAL A 181 8.59 0.33 17.49
N ILE A 182 9.53 1.11 16.95
CA ILE A 182 9.85 2.44 17.47
C ILE A 182 8.60 3.33 17.46
N THR A 183 7.79 3.25 16.39
CA THR A 183 6.54 4.00 16.26
C THR A 183 5.53 3.66 17.34
N ALA A 184 5.29 2.38 17.58
CA ALA A 184 4.40 1.94 18.65
C ALA A 184 4.88 2.44 20.03
N ILE A 185 6.18 2.32 20.31
CA ILE A 185 6.76 2.73 21.59
C ILE A 185 6.62 4.24 21.80
N TYR A 186 6.99 5.07 20.82
CA TYR A 186 6.97 6.52 21.00
C TYR A 186 5.55 7.06 21.15
N LEU A 187 4.55 6.43 20.52
CA LEU A 187 3.15 6.80 20.69
C LEU A 187 2.64 6.49 22.10
N GLN A 188 3.03 5.34 22.66
CA GLN A 188 2.73 5.02 24.06
C GLN A 188 3.42 5.98 25.04
N MET A 189 4.66 6.40 24.75
CA MET A 189 5.31 7.46 25.51
C MET A 189 4.54 8.78 25.47
N GLY A 190 3.93 9.14 24.33
CA GLY A 190 3.04 10.30 24.23
C GLY A 190 1.80 10.20 25.15
N LEU A 191 1.17 9.02 25.19
CA LEU A 191 0.05 8.76 26.13
C LEU A 191 0.52 8.91 27.58
N TRP A 192 1.64 8.28 27.93
CA TRP A 192 2.22 8.34 29.27
C TRP A 192 2.57 9.77 29.69
N ALA A 193 3.16 10.56 28.80
CA ALA A 193 3.43 11.97 29.04
C ALA A 193 2.16 12.76 29.39
N ALA A 194 1.04 12.45 28.73
CA ALA A 194 -0.23 13.14 28.96
C ALA A 194 -0.91 12.77 30.29
N VAL A 195 -0.69 11.55 30.80
CA VAL A 195 -1.39 11.04 32.00
C VAL A 195 -0.56 11.07 33.29
N PHE A 196 0.77 11.14 33.21
CA PHE A 196 1.62 11.22 34.40
C PHE A 196 1.66 12.63 35.01
N ALA A 197 1.46 12.71 36.33
CA ALA A 197 1.53 13.96 37.09
C ALA A 197 2.97 14.38 37.42
N ASN A 198 3.89 13.42 37.56
CA ASN A 198 5.28 13.72 37.89
C ASN A 198 5.97 14.43 36.69
N PRO A 199 6.48 15.68 36.87
CA PRO A 199 7.06 16.45 35.78
C PRO A 199 8.27 15.77 35.12
N LEU A 200 9.12 15.09 35.90
CA LEU A 200 10.31 14.41 35.37
C LEU A 200 9.92 13.25 34.45
N ILE A 201 8.96 12.42 34.88
CA ILE A 201 8.46 11.31 34.07
C ILE A 201 7.77 11.85 32.82
N ARG A 202 6.91 12.86 32.97
CA ARG A 202 6.17 13.50 31.87
C ARG A 202 7.11 14.01 30.79
N TRP A 203 8.07 14.86 31.15
CA TRP A 203 9.02 15.41 30.17
C TRP A 203 9.98 14.37 29.64
N GLY A 204 10.41 13.40 30.47
CA GLY A 204 11.17 12.24 30.00
C GLY A 204 10.45 11.46 28.90
N CYS A 205 9.15 11.20 29.07
CA CYS A 205 8.31 10.57 28.05
C CYS A 205 8.14 11.44 26.80
N VAL A 206 8.01 12.76 26.93
CA VAL A 206 7.98 13.69 25.78
C VAL A 206 9.28 13.62 24.97
N TYR A 207 10.44 13.74 25.63
CA TYR A 207 11.73 13.65 24.95
C TYR A 207 11.94 12.28 24.31
N GLY A 208 11.60 11.21 25.02
CA GLY A 208 11.61 9.85 24.48
C GLY A 208 10.73 9.71 23.24
N ALA A 209 9.54 10.32 23.25
CA ALA A 209 8.63 10.30 22.11
C ALA A 209 9.24 10.99 20.88
N TYR A 210 9.89 12.14 21.05
CA TYR A 210 10.57 12.83 19.96
C TYR A 210 11.78 12.08 19.43
N ILE A 211 12.63 11.55 20.31
CA ILE A 211 13.77 10.72 19.91
C ILE A 211 13.28 9.53 19.08
N GLY A 212 12.22 8.87 19.55
CA GLY A 212 11.57 7.79 18.82
C GLY A 212 11.01 8.23 17.47
N TYR A 213 10.32 9.37 17.40
CA TYR A 213 9.80 9.92 16.15
C TYR A 213 10.93 10.21 15.15
N PHE A 214 11.98 10.91 15.54
CA PHE A 214 13.11 11.22 14.65
C PHE A 214 13.87 9.97 14.22
N ALA A 215 14.03 8.98 15.11
CA ALA A 215 14.61 7.69 14.76
C ALA A 215 13.73 6.95 13.73
N SER A 216 12.40 6.88 13.95
CA SER A 216 11.46 6.26 13.02
C SER A 216 11.46 6.99 11.66
N ALA A 217 11.43 8.32 11.66
CA ALA A 217 11.49 9.14 10.45
C ALA A 217 12.79 8.92 9.66
N TYR A 218 13.92 8.78 10.36
CA TYR A 218 15.20 8.43 9.74
C TYR A 218 15.13 7.07 9.03
N TYR A 219 14.59 6.03 9.67
CA TYR A 219 14.42 4.72 9.05
C TYR A 219 13.43 4.75 7.87
N LEU A 220 12.31 5.46 8.01
CA LEU A 220 11.31 5.64 6.96
C LEU A 220 11.92 6.31 5.72
N ALA A 221 12.69 7.39 5.89
CA ALA A 221 13.34 8.08 4.79
C ALA A 221 14.27 7.16 3.98
N ARG A 222 14.86 6.15 4.62
CA ARG A 222 15.74 5.16 3.97
C ARG A 222 14.99 4.07 3.20
N PHE A 223 13.65 4.06 3.20
CA PHE A 223 12.88 3.19 2.31
C PHE A 223 13.09 3.54 0.83
N THR A 224 13.65 4.71 0.53
CA THR A 224 14.04 5.08 -0.83
C THR A 224 15.37 4.49 -1.28
N ASP A 225 16.19 3.97 -0.36
CA ASP A 225 17.54 3.47 -0.65
C ASP A 225 17.45 2.22 -1.55
N GLY A 226 18.10 2.30 -2.72
CA GLY A 226 18.19 1.17 -3.66
C GLY A 226 16.91 0.86 -4.44
N VAL A 227 15.91 1.75 -4.40
CA VAL A 227 14.67 1.58 -5.16
C VAL A 227 14.88 2.06 -6.60
N GLN A 228 14.71 1.14 -7.56
CA GLN A 228 14.76 1.47 -8.98
C GLN A 228 13.41 2.02 -9.45
N ASP A 229 13.43 3.15 -10.15
CA ASP A 229 12.23 3.73 -10.75
C ASP A 229 11.92 3.07 -12.10
N LYS A 230 11.21 1.94 -12.05
CA LYS A 230 10.86 1.18 -13.27
C LYS A 230 9.72 1.82 -14.06
N HIS A 231 8.87 2.60 -13.39
CA HIS A 231 7.56 2.99 -13.89
C HIS A 231 7.32 4.51 -13.87
N GLY A 232 8.31 5.30 -13.44
CA GLY A 232 8.19 6.76 -13.33
C GLY A 232 7.26 7.22 -12.19
N ASP A 233 6.92 6.33 -11.28
CA ASP A 233 6.00 6.57 -10.15
C ASP A 233 6.74 6.80 -8.82
N LEU A 234 8.07 6.68 -8.82
CA LEU A 234 8.89 6.83 -7.62
C LEU A 234 8.73 8.20 -6.97
N TRP A 235 8.50 9.27 -7.74
CA TRP A 235 8.30 10.61 -7.19
C TRP A 235 6.99 10.71 -6.40
N VAL A 236 5.91 10.02 -6.82
CA VAL A 236 4.64 9.94 -6.07
C VAL A 236 4.84 9.17 -4.78
N LYS A 237 5.52 8.02 -4.86
CA LYS A 237 5.84 7.17 -3.69
C LYS A 237 6.67 7.94 -2.66
N LYS A 238 7.72 8.66 -3.11
CA LYS A 238 8.54 9.56 -2.27
C LYS A 238 7.74 10.71 -1.70
N GLY A 239 6.90 11.35 -2.52
CA GLY A 239 6.02 12.44 -2.10
C GLY A 239 5.10 12.00 -0.96
N LEU A 240 4.44 10.84 -1.13
CA LEU A 240 3.60 10.24 -0.08
C LEU A 240 4.40 9.92 1.19
N LEU A 241 5.59 9.32 1.06
CA LEU A 241 6.46 9.00 2.20
C LEU A 241 6.83 10.25 3.01
N TYR A 242 7.33 11.30 2.36
CA TYR A 242 7.73 12.52 3.05
C TYR A 242 6.53 13.32 3.56
N PHE A 243 5.41 13.30 2.83
CA PHE A 243 4.14 13.81 3.35
C PHE A 243 3.79 13.09 4.65
N THR A 244 3.82 11.76 4.70
CA THR A 244 3.55 10.99 5.93
C THR A 244 4.49 11.39 7.07
N ILE A 245 5.80 11.47 6.82
CA ILE A 245 6.79 11.85 7.85
C ILE A 245 6.47 13.24 8.42
N VAL A 246 6.29 14.25 7.56
CA VAL A 246 6.04 15.64 7.97
C VAL A 246 4.67 15.80 8.62
N TRP A 247 3.63 15.21 8.01
CA TRP A 247 2.25 15.29 8.48
C TRP A 247 2.08 14.61 9.84
N TRP A 248 2.74 13.49 10.09
CA TRP A 248 2.70 12.86 11.42
C TRP A 248 3.52 13.64 12.45
N GLY A 249 4.63 14.27 12.03
CA GLY A 249 5.41 15.13 12.90
C GLY A 249 4.63 16.33 13.46
N SER A 250 3.69 16.88 12.68
CA SER A 250 2.90 18.02 13.12
C SER A 250 1.89 17.70 14.24
N TYR A 251 1.52 16.43 14.46
CA TYR A 251 0.74 16.02 15.65
C TYR A 251 1.47 16.39 16.94
N GLY A 252 2.80 16.29 16.94
CA GLY A 252 3.63 16.67 18.08
C GLY A 252 3.53 18.16 18.42
N ILE A 253 3.33 19.03 17.42
CA ILE A 253 3.16 20.47 17.62
C ILE A 253 1.86 20.74 18.39
N PHE A 254 0.73 20.18 17.92
CA PHE A 254 -0.56 20.35 18.59
C PHE A 254 -0.57 19.70 19.97
N PHE A 255 0.12 18.56 20.12
CA PHE A 255 0.31 17.91 21.42
C PHE A 255 0.98 18.86 22.42
N HIS A 256 2.07 19.54 22.02
CA HIS A 256 2.78 20.48 22.89
C HIS A 256 1.95 21.72 23.22
N LEU A 257 1.27 22.28 22.23
CA LEU A 257 0.39 23.44 22.46
C LEU A 257 -0.71 23.09 23.47
N ALA A 258 -1.31 21.89 23.36
CA ALA A 258 -2.30 21.43 24.33
C ALA A 258 -1.68 21.12 25.70
N GLN A 259 -0.52 20.47 25.72
CA GLN A 259 0.20 20.12 26.95
C GLN A 259 0.65 21.33 27.77
N LEU A 260 0.90 22.47 27.10
CA LEU A 260 1.21 23.77 27.70
C LEU A 260 -0.04 24.59 28.03
N GLY A 261 -1.25 24.08 27.75
CA GLY A 261 -2.51 24.79 27.98
C GLY A 261 -2.78 25.95 27.01
N ILE A 262 -2.01 26.06 25.92
CA ILE A 262 -2.19 27.09 24.89
C ILE A 262 -3.37 26.72 23.98
N LEU A 263 -3.47 25.44 23.62
CA LEU A 263 -4.56 24.91 22.80
C LEU A 263 -5.60 24.23 23.71
N PRO A 264 -6.87 24.66 23.70
CA PRO A 264 -7.91 24.01 24.49
C PRO A 264 -8.17 22.58 23.99
N SER A 265 -8.74 21.74 24.87
CA SER A 265 -9.06 20.33 24.59
C SER A 265 -9.84 20.17 23.28
N GLU A 266 -10.87 20.99 23.10
CA GLU A 266 -11.74 20.96 21.92
C GLU A 266 -10.95 21.26 20.64
N GLY A 267 -10.04 22.25 20.70
CA GLY A 267 -9.18 22.60 19.58
C GLY A 267 -8.19 21.50 19.24
N GLU A 268 -7.57 20.87 20.24
CA GLU A 268 -6.69 19.71 20.05
C GLU A 268 -7.45 18.56 19.37
N GLN A 269 -8.62 18.20 19.88
CA GLN A 269 -9.38 17.08 19.33
C GLN A 269 -9.91 17.36 17.92
N LEU A 270 -10.33 18.60 17.63
CA LEU A 270 -10.72 19.01 16.28
C LEU A 270 -9.56 18.84 15.29
N MET A 271 -8.37 19.34 15.66
CA MET A 271 -7.18 19.26 14.79
C MET A 271 -6.78 17.81 14.53
N TYR A 272 -6.70 16.97 15.56
CA TYR A 272 -6.38 15.55 15.39
C TYR A 272 -7.39 14.80 14.54
N THR A 273 -8.69 15.06 14.73
CA THR A 273 -9.77 14.45 13.94
C THR A 273 -9.69 14.84 12.47
N ALA A 274 -9.47 16.13 12.19
CA ALA A 274 -9.31 16.64 10.84
C ALA A 274 -8.04 16.06 10.18
N MET A 275 -6.92 16.05 10.91
CA MET A 275 -5.66 15.52 10.43
C MET A 275 -5.72 14.02 10.14
N ASP A 276 -6.40 13.24 10.98
CA ASP A 276 -6.63 11.82 10.73
C ASP A 276 -7.45 11.64 9.45
N SER A 277 -8.61 12.28 9.37
CA SER A 277 -9.50 12.17 8.21
C SER A 277 -8.77 12.54 6.90
N VAL A 278 -8.04 13.65 6.89
CA VAL A 278 -7.28 14.11 5.72
C VAL A 278 -6.14 13.15 5.37
N ALA A 279 -5.34 12.72 6.36
CA ALA A 279 -4.24 11.80 6.10
C ALA A 279 -4.71 10.48 5.49
N LYS A 280 -5.80 9.90 6.02
CA LYS A 280 -6.32 8.62 5.56
C LYS A 280 -6.96 8.76 4.17
N MET A 281 -7.69 9.85 3.92
CA MET A 281 -8.22 10.16 2.60
C MET A 281 -7.12 10.34 1.55
N ILE A 282 -6.11 11.18 1.81
CA ILE A 282 -4.98 11.38 0.89
C ILE A 282 -4.24 10.06 0.64
N THR A 283 -3.95 9.31 1.70
CA THR A 283 -3.25 8.03 1.60
C THR A 283 -4.04 7.04 0.75
N SER A 284 -5.34 6.86 1.00
CA SER A 284 -6.20 5.98 0.20
C SER A 284 -6.29 6.41 -1.26
N ILE A 285 -6.48 7.70 -1.54
CA ILE A 285 -6.51 8.22 -2.90
C ILE A 285 -5.18 7.92 -3.62
N CYS A 286 -4.05 8.25 -2.99
CA CYS A 286 -2.72 7.96 -3.56
C CYS A 286 -2.51 6.46 -3.79
N LEU A 287 -2.92 5.59 -2.86
CA LEU A 287 -2.79 4.14 -3.00
C LEU A 287 -3.69 3.57 -4.11
N ILE A 288 -4.91 4.07 -4.24
CA ILE A 288 -5.80 3.71 -5.36
C ILE A 288 -5.16 4.17 -6.68
N SER A 289 -4.68 5.41 -6.76
CA SER A 289 -4.03 5.95 -7.95
C SER A 289 -2.76 5.19 -8.33
N LEU A 290 -1.88 4.88 -7.37
CA LEU A 290 -0.66 4.10 -7.62
C LEU A 290 -0.99 2.69 -8.16
N ARG A 291 -1.96 2.00 -7.56
CA ARG A 291 -2.38 0.66 -8.02
C ARG A 291 -3.06 0.68 -9.40
N SER A 292 -3.74 1.77 -9.74
CA SER A 292 -4.31 1.96 -11.07
C SER A 292 -3.21 2.26 -12.10
N ALA A 293 -2.26 3.13 -11.77
CA ALA A 293 -1.13 3.47 -12.65
C ALA A 293 -0.21 2.26 -12.90
N GLU A 294 0.13 1.49 -11.87
CA GLU A 294 0.92 0.25 -12.00
C GLU A 294 0.21 -0.74 -12.94
N TRP A 295 -1.12 -0.78 -12.93
CA TRP A 295 -1.89 -1.63 -13.83
C TRP A 295 -1.86 -1.17 -15.28
N ASP A 296 -2.06 0.13 -15.51
CA ASP A 296 -2.02 0.69 -16.86
C ASP A 296 -0.65 0.49 -17.50
N ILE A 297 0.43 0.61 -16.72
CA ILE A 297 1.80 0.36 -17.19
C ILE A 297 2.02 -1.11 -17.52
N LEU A 298 1.61 -2.04 -16.64
CA LEU A 298 1.69 -3.48 -16.93
C LEU A 298 0.92 -3.86 -18.20
N LEU A 299 -0.25 -3.24 -18.42
CA LEU A 299 -1.06 -3.46 -19.62
C LEU A 299 -0.36 -2.92 -20.87
N LEU A 300 0.26 -1.75 -20.79
CA LEU A 300 1.03 -1.16 -21.88
C LEU A 300 2.27 -2.00 -22.23
N ASP A 301 3.02 -2.46 -21.23
CA ASP A 301 4.19 -3.33 -21.42
C ASP A 301 3.80 -4.65 -22.08
N ALA A 302 2.71 -5.28 -21.63
CA ALA A 302 2.19 -6.51 -22.25
C ALA A 302 1.77 -6.29 -23.71
N ARG A 303 1.13 -5.15 -24.02
CA ARG A 303 0.76 -4.77 -25.40
C ARG A 303 2.00 -4.51 -26.26
N HIS A 304 3.01 -3.85 -25.72
CA HIS A 304 4.24 -3.58 -26.45
C HIS A 304 4.99 -4.90 -26.74
N ALA A 305 5.14 -5.78 -25.76
CA ALA A 305 5.78 -7.08 -25.93
C ALA A 305 5.05 -7.93 -26.99
N ALA A 306 3.72 -7.93 -26.94
CA ALA A 306 2.87 -8.56 -27.94
C ALA A 306 3.09 -8.05 -29.36
N GLU A 307 3.17 -6.73 -29.52
CA GLU A 307 3.38 -6.11 -30.82
C GLU A 307 4.78 -6.43 -31.36
N MET A 308 5.80 -6.43 -30.49
CA MET A 308 7.16 -6.82 -30.85
C MET A 308 7.25 -8.28 -31.27
N ALA A 309 6.57 -9.19 -30.55
CA ALA A 309 6.50 -10.60 -30.94
C ALA A 309 5.82 -10.78 -32.31
N ARG A 310 4.73 -10.06 -32.57
CA ARG A 310 4.06 -10.06 -33.88
C ARG A 310 4.97 -9.56 -34.99
N ARG A 311 5.70 -8.46 -34.76
CA ARG A 311 6.67 -7.91 -35.71
C ARG A 311 7.82 -8.89 -35.99
N SER A 312 8.34 -9.54 -34.95
CA SER A 312 9.38 -10.56 -35.08
C SER A 312 8.90 -11.76 -35.90
N ALA A 313 7.71 -12.29 -35.60
CA ALA A 313 7.13 -13.40 -36.35
C ALA A 313 6.85 -13.04 -37.82
N ALA A 314 6.36 -11.82 -38.08
CA ALA A 314 6.16 -11.32 -39.43
C ALA A 314 7.48 -11.20 -40.20
N PHE A 315 8.53 -10.67 -39.55
CA PHE A 315 9.87 -10.58 -40.12
C PHE A 315 10.48 -11.96 -40.43
N GLU A 316 10.36 -12.92 -39.51
CA GLU A 316 10.81 -14.29 -39.74
C GLU A 316 10.08 -14.94 -40.93
N THR A 317 8.77 -14.72 -41.04
CA THR A 317 7.98 -15.22 -42.18
C THR A 317 8.45 -14.59 -43.49
N GLN A 318 8.72 -13.28 -43.52
CA GLN A 318 9.29 -12.61 -44.68
C GLN A 318 10.68 -13.12 -45.04
N LEU A 319 11.53 -13.35 -44.04
CA LEU A 319 12.87 -13.91 -44.24
C LEU A 319 12.80 -15.34 -44.82
N GLN A 320 11.86 -16.16 -44.36
CA GLN A 320 11.63 -17.50 -44.92
C GLN A 320 11.15 -17.43 -46.37
N MET A 321 10.22 -16.51 -46.70
CA MET A 321 9.78 -16.31 -48.09
C MET A 321 10.94 -15.88 -49.00
N LEU A 322 11.79 -14.95 -48.55
CA LEU A 322 12.98 -14.52 -49.32
C LEU A 322 13.97 -15.67 -49.53
N LYS A 323 14.20 -16.51 -48.52
CA LYS A 323 15.06 -17.70 -48.64
C LYS A 323 14.49 -18.69 -49.66
N LEU A 324 13.18 -18.92 -49.67
CA LEU A 324 12.52 -19.78 -50.65
C LEU A 324 12.64 -19.22 -52.07
N GLN A 325 12.42 -17.92 -52.25
CA GLN A 325 12.59 -17.25 -53.55
C GLN A 325 14.03 -17.39 -54.07
N LEU A 326 15.02 -17.16 -53.22
CA LEU A 326 16.43 -17.30 -53.59
C LEU A 326 16.78 -18.76 -53.96
N ASN A 327 16.30 -19.73 -53.20
CA ASN A 327 16.51 -21.15 -53.52
C ASN A 327 15.87 -21.54 -54.87
N ASN A 328 14.66 -21.03 -55.15
CA ASN A 328 14.01 -21.26 -56.44
C ASN A 328 14.82 -20.64 -57.59
N GLN A 329 15.34 -19.42 -57.42
CA GLN A 329 16.22 -18.79 -58.42
C GLN A 329 17.51 -19.58 -58.67
N ILE A 330 18.12 -20.15 -57.63
CA ILE A 330 19.31 -21.00 -57.77
C ILE A 330 18.97 -22.29 -58.53
N LEU A 331 17.82 -22.91 -58.23
CA LEU A 331 17.35 -24.11 -58.92
C LEU A 331 17.05 -23.84 -60.40
N GLU A 332 16.34 -22.75 -60.70
CA GLU A 332 16.08 -22.29 -62.07
C GLU A 332 17.38 -22.05 -62.85
N GLY A 333 18.36 -21.40 -62.23
CA GLY A 333 19.68 -21.20 -62.82
C GLY A 333 20.40 -22.50 -63.15
N ARG A 334 20.39 -23.48 -62.23
CA ARG A 334 20.99 -24.81 -62.45
C ARG A 334 20.29 -25.59 -63.56
N LEU A 335 18.96 -25.57 -63.59
CA LEU A 335 18.18 -26.24 -64.64
C LEU A 335 18.48 -25.64 -66.02
N ALA A 336 18.59 -24.32 -66.12
CA ALA A 336 18.95 -23.65 -67.37
C ALA A 336 20.38 -24.02 -67.84
N GLU A 337 21.34 -24.14 -66.91
CA GLU A 337 22.70 -24.62 -67.22
C GLU A 337 22.70 -26.07 -67.73
N GLU A 338 21.94 -26.96 -67.08
CA GLU A 338 21.79 -28.36 -67.50
C GLU A 338 21.12 -28.49 -68.87
N GLU A 339 20.05 -27.75 -69.13
CA GLU A 339 19.38 -27.71 -70.44
C GLU A 339 20.33 -27.25 -71.55
N LYS A 340 21.14 -26.22 -71.27
CA LYS A 340 22.16 -25.74 -72.21
C LYS A 340 23.21 -26.82 -72.50
N ALA A 341 23.71 -27.50 -71.47
CA ALA A 341 24.68 -28.58 -71.61
C ALA A 341 24.11 -29.78 -72.41
N LEU A 342 22.85 -30.15 -72.17
CA LEU A 342 22.13 -31.17 -72.93
C LEU A 342 21.91 -30.75 -74.39
N GLY A 343 21.59 -29.49 -74.64
CA GLY A 343 21.48 -28.91 -75.98
C GLY A 343 22.79 -28.98 -76.77
N GLU A 344 23.92 -28.65 -76.13
CA GLU A 344 25.24 -28.76 -76.73
C GLU A 344 25.63 -30.22 -77.02
N ALA A 345 25.35 -31.15 -76.10
CA ALA A 345 25.63 -32.57 -76.27
C ALA A 345 24.78 -33.22 -77.39
N SER A 346 23.51 -32.83 -77.51
CA SER A 346 22.62 -33.32 -78.57
C SER A 346 23.01 -32.75 -79.96
N GLY A 347 23.37 -31.46 -80.03
CA GLY A 347 23.93 -30.85 -81.24
C GLY A 347 25.25 -31.48 -81.68
N ALA A 348 26.11 -31.87 -80.74
CA ALA A 348 27.35 -32.60 -81.05
C ALA A 348 27.09 -34.01 -81.60
N ARG A 349 26.01 -34.68 -81.16
CA ARG A 349 25.61 -35.99 -81.71
C ARG A 349 25.09 -35.91 -83.15
N GLN A 350 24.40 -34.84 -83.53
CA GLN A 350 23.90 -34.68 -84.90
C GLN A 350 24.99 -34.31 -85.94
N ARG A 351 26.16 -33.86 -85.48
CA ARG A 351 27.31 -33.53 -86.34
C ARG A 351 28.26 -34.70 -86.59
N LYS A 352 28.04 -35.85 -85.96
CA LYS A 352 28.70 -37.12 -86.26
C LYS A 352 27.76 -37.98 -87.08
#